data_AF-A0A1Y1ZQX8-F1
#
_entry.id   AF-A0A1Y1ZQX8-F1
#
_cell.length_a   1.000
_cell.length_b   1.000
_cell.length_c   1.000
_cell.angle_alpha   90.00
_cell.angle_beta   90.00
_cell.angle_gamma   90.00
#
_symmetry.space_group_name_H-M   'P 1'
#
loop_
_entity.id
_entity.type
_entity.pdbx_description
1 polymer ?
#
loop_
_entity_poly.entity_id
_entity_poly.type
_entity_poly.pdbx_seq_one_letter_code
_entity_poly.pdbx_strand_id
1 'polypeptide(L)'
;MSIATTSRILSLANELILDIADRLDCQADLSSLSRVNHRLHNLLTPHLLKWNIRREDSSALFWAVKRKRLTLARQLLHLGANVNTSCHRSSCRSQKDTPLLGAIRARSLDMVTLLVEAGADVLLNNEFGFRCTPICAAINGEHRQILLYLMSRLESLDAHLDHLDHENTALSIAVRERRVGMVKALLKAGANPNCGTREGVTPLLRLLYNDSGNLRQGLKPLPETYVLARLMLKCGADPDHRYFDTSPRAVGLIDKDPRVRELFANAPAITRGGSGPSG
;
A
#
# COMPACT_ATOMS: atom_id res chain seq x y z
N MET A 1 44.92 1.47 -54.00
CA MET A 1 43.60 2.02 -53.64
C MET A 1 42.98 1.13 -52.58
N SER A 2 43.15 1.50 -51.30
CA SER A 2 42.57 0.76 -50.18
C SER A 2 41.14 1.25 -49.96
N ILE A 3 40.18 0.35 -50.18
CA ILE A 3 38.76 0.61 -50.08
C ILE A 3 38.37 0.65 -48.59
N ALA A 4 37.66 1.73 -48.24
CA ALA A 4 36.77 1.87 -47.10
C ALA A 4 37.40 1.73 -45.70
N THR A 5 37.77 2.88 -45.15
CA THR A 5 37.39 3.22 -43.77
C THR A 5 35.93 2.85 -43.58
N THR A 6 35.67 1.66 -43.04
CA THR A 6 34.39 1.34 -42.44
C THR A 6 34.26 2.34 -41.29
N SER A 7 33.55 3.45 -41.53
CA SER A 7 33.05 4.35 -40.50
C SER A 7 32.11 3.51 -39.66
N ARG A 8 32.71 2.70 -38.77
CA ARG A 8 31.98 1.87 -37.83
C ARG A 8 31.05 2.83 -37.12
N ILE A 9 29.78 2.47 -36.98
CA ILE A 9 28.83 3.29 -36.20
C ILE A 9 29.39 3.60 -34.80
N LEU A 10 30.32 2.75 -34.32
CA LEU A 10 31.12 2.88 -33.11
C LEU A 10 32.20 3.98 -33.14
N SER A 11 32.56 4.57 -34.27
CA SER A 11 33.51 5.69 -34.38
C SER A 11 32.82 7.05 -34.45
N LEU A 12 31.48 7.09 -34.50
CA LEU A 12 30.73 8.34 -34.47
C LEU A 12 30.91 9.05 -33.12
N ALA A 13 30.86 10.39 -33.18
CA ALA A 13 30.77 11.23 -32.01
C ALA A 13 29.47 10.93 -31.24
N ASN A 14 29.51 11.10 -29.92
CA ASN A 14 28.35 10.80 -29.07
C ASN A 14 27.12 11.60 -29.52
N GLU A 15 27.28 12.87 -29.89
CA GLU A 15 26.20 13.75 -30.35
C GLU A 15 25.46 13.19 -31.56
N LEU A 16 26.18 12.68 -32.57
CA LEU A 16 25.56 12.10 -33.77
C LEU A 16 24.80 10.81 -33.45
N ILE A 17 25.33 9.99 -32.52
CA ILE A 17 24.65 8.77 -32.08
C ILE A 17 23.35 9.12 -31.33
N LEU A 18 23.36 10.19 -30.55
CA LEU A 18 22.17 10.69 -29.85
C LEU A 18 21.14 11.29 -30.83
N ASP A 19 21.58 12.02 -31.86
CA ASP A 19 20.66 12.56 -32.88
C ASP A 19 20.00 11.44 -33.71
N ILE A 20 20.75 10.36 -34.00
CA ILE A 20 20.17 9.14 -34.61
C ILE A 20 19.13 8.53 -33.67
N ALA A 21 19.45 8.43 -32.37
CA ALA A 21 18.54 7.86 -31.38
C ALA A 21 17.25 8.66 -31.23
N ASP A 22 17.30 9.98 -31.29
CA ASP A 22 16.12 10.86 -31.18
C ASP A 22 15.22 10.80 -32.42
N ARG A 23 15.75 10.37 -33.58
CA ARG A 23 14.98 10.17 -34.82
C ARG A 23 14.42 8.75 -34.98
N LEU A 24 14.76 7.81 -34.10
CA LEU A 24 14.21 6.45 -34.14
C LEU A 24 12.82 6.43 -33.48
N ASP A 25 11.78 6.24 -34.29
CA ASP A 25 10.39 6.18 -33.81
C ASP A 25 10.07 4.87 -33.06
N CYS A 26 10.81 3.80 -33.32
CA CYS A 26 10.54 2.46 -32.81
C CYS A 26 11.43 2.09 -31.60
N GLN A 27 10.80 1.71 -30.49
CA GLN A 27 11.50 1.23 -29.29
C GLN A 27 12.39 0.01 -29.57
N ALA A 28 11.95 -0.88 -30.47
CA ALA A 28 12.66 -2.13 -30.77
C ALA A 28 14.01 -1.84 -31.44
N ASP A 29 14.07 -0.85 -32.32
CA ASP A 29 15.29 -0.47 -33.04
C ASP A 29 16.28 0.21 -32.10
N LEU A 30 15.80 1.14 -31.27
CA LEU A 30 16.61 1.80 -30.26
C LEU A 30 17.14 0.79 -29.21
N SER A 31 16.31 -0.17 -28.82
CA SER A 31 16.70 -1.26 -27.90
C SER A 31 17.75 -2.17 -28.54
N SER A 32 17.59 -2.50 -29.82
CA SER A 32 18.54 -3.32 -30.57
C SER A 32 19.89 -2.62 -30.70
N LEU A 33 19.90 -1.32 -31.02
CA LEU A 33 21.11 -0.51 -31.11
C LEU A 33 21.87 -0.44 -29.77
N SER A 34 21.14 -0.32 -28.65
CA SER A 34 21.73 -0.31 -27.31
C SER A 34 22.39 -1.63 -26.92
N ARG A 35 21.98 -2.76 -27.52
CA ARG A 35 22.52 -4.10 -27.24
C ARG A 35 23.77 -4.43 -28.03
N VAL A 36 24.15 -3.61 -29.00
CA VAL A 36 25.30 -3.87 -29.88
C VAL A 36 26.63 -3.76 -29.13
N ASN A 37 26.78 -2.82 -28.19
CA ASN A 37 28.02 -2.61 -27.43
C ASN A 37 27.76 -1.89 -26.09
N HIS A 38 28.59 -2.14 -25.08
CA HIS A 38 28.55 -1.46 -23.77
C HIS A 38 28.63 0.08 -23.86
N ARG A 39 29.43 0.65 -24.78
CA ARG A 39 29.47 2.11 -25.00
C ARG A 39 28.11 2.64 -25.43
N LEU A 40 27.49 2.00 -26.43
CA LEU A 40 26.17 2.38 -26.93
C LEU A 40 25.09 2.12 -25.89
N HIS A 41 25.20 1.03 -25.12
CA HIS A 41 24.30 0.75 -24.01
C HIS A 41 24.27 1.91 -23.02
N ASN A 42 25.43 2.36 -22.54
CA ASN A 42 25.50 3.43 -21.55
C ASN A 42 25.04 4.77 -22.14
N LEU A 43 25.38 5.06 -23.39
CA LEU A 43 25.01 6.31 -24.06
C LEU A 43 23.51 6.40 -24.36
N LEU A 44 22.90 5.29 -24.80
CA LEU A 44 21.50 5.24 -25.25
C LEU A 44 20.53 4.91 -24.12
N THR A 45 21.00 4.36 -22.99
CA THR A 45 20.13 4.02 -21.85
C THR A 45 19.30 5.21 -21.36
N PRO A 46 19.86 6.42 -21.12
CA PRO A 46 19.06 7.59 -20.75
C PRO A 46 17.99 7.95 -21.80
N HIS A 47 18.28 7.82 -23.10
CA HIS A 47 17.32 8.08 -24.17
C HIS A 47 16.21 7.02 -24.22
N LEU A 48 16.56 5.74 -24.06
CA LEU A 48 15.58 4.65 -23.94
C LEU A 48 14.62 4.85 -22.76
N LEU A 49 15.15 5.28 -21.62
CA LEU A 49 14.35 5.55 -20.43
C LEU A 49 13.43 6.78 -20.64
N LYS A 50 13.94 7.88 -21.22
CA LYS A 50 13.11 9.04 -21.59
C LYS A 50 12.03 8.68 -22.60
N TRP A 51 12.35 7.84 -23.60
CA TRP A 51 11.38 7.36 -24.58
C TRP A 51 10.26 6.58 -23.88
N ASN A 52 10.60 5.69 -22.94
CA ASN A 52 9.60 4.95 -22.16
C ASN A 52 8.72 5.88 -21.30
N ILE A 53 9.32 6.90 -20.66
CA ILE A 53 8.56 7.87 -19.87
C ILE A 53 7.53 8.61 -20.74
N ARG A 54 7.91 8.98 -21.97
CA ARG A 54 7.05 9.75 -22.89
C ARG A 54 5.95 8.92 -23.56
N ARG A 55 6.23 7.66 -23.89
CA ARG A 55 5.37 6.85 -24.80
C ARG A 55 4.68 5.68 -24.13
N GLU A 56 5.12 5.28 -22.94
CA GLU A 56 4.70 4.04 -22.27
C GLU A 56 4.29 4.30 -20.80
N ASP A 57 3.89 5.53 -20.48
CA ASP A 57 3.40 5.96 -19.16
C ASP A 57 4.28 5.51 -17.99
N SER A 58 5.61 5.62 -18.14
CA SER A 58 6.58 5.18 -17.12
C SER A 58 6.46 3.69 -16.72
N SER A 59 5.96 2.82 -17.61
CA SER A 59 5.88 1.36 -17.39
C SER A 59 7.23 0.74 -16.96
N ALA A 60 8.36 1.31 -17.37
CA ALA A 60 9.68 0.86 -16.94
C ALA A 60 9.92 1.03 -15.43
N LEU A 61 9.33 2.07 -14.80
CA LEU A 61 9.43 2.29 -13.36
C LEU A 61 8.74 1.16 -12.60
N PHE A 62 7.52 0.79 -13.01
CA PHE A 62 6.81 -0.33 -12.44
C PHE A 62 7.60 -1.65 -12.58
N TRP A 63 8.23 -1.89 -13.73
CA TRP A 63 9.09 -3.06 -13.93
C TRP A 63 10.32 -3.05 -13.01
N ALA A 64 10.98 -1.90 -12.86
CA ALA A 64 12.11 -1.74 -11.96
C ALA A 64 11.72 -2.06 -10.51
N VAL A 65 10.55 -1.58 -10.07
CA VAL A 65 9.98 -1.88 -8.75
C VAL A 65 9.72 -3.37 -8.59
N LYS A 66 8.98 -3.99 -9.53
CA LYS A 66 8.63 -5.42 -9.47
C LYS A 66 9.87 -6.33 -9.42
N ARG A 67 10.96 -5.91 -10.07
CA ARG A 67 12.25 -6.62 -10.08
C ARG A 67 13.21 -6.17 -8.97
N LYS A 68 12.78 -5.29 -8.06
CA LYS A 68 13.59 -4.71 -6.96
C LYS A 68 14.89 -4.05 -7.44
N ARG A 69 14.88 -3.46 -8.64
CA ARG A 69 16.04 -2.78 -9.23
C ARG A 69 16.09 -1.32 -8.77
N LEU A 70 16.62 -1.10 -7.58
CA LEU A 70 16.65 0.21 -6.93
C LEU A 70 17.42 1.27 -7.73
N THR A 71 18.55 0.90 -8.32
CA THR A 71 19.37 1.81 -9.15
C THR A 71 18.63 2.28 -10.40
N LEU A 72 17.95 1.37 -11.11
CA LEU A 72 17.14 1.71 -12.27
C LEU A 72 15.92 2.56 -11.89
N ALA A 73 15.25 2.24 -10.78
CA ALA A 73 14.14 3.05 -10.28
C ALA A 73 14.59 4.48 -9.95
N ARG A 74 15.74 4.65 -9.30
CA ARG A 74 16.35 5.96 -9.02
C ARG A 74 16.62 6.75 -10.29
N GLN A 75 17.21 6.11 -11.30
CA GLN A 75 17.50 6.73 -12.59
C GLN A 75 16.22 7.18 -13.30
N LEU A 76 15.19 6.34 -13.31
CA LEU A 76 13.89 6.65 -13.92
C LEU A 76 13.22 7.86 -13.25
N LEU A 77 13.21 7.90 -11.92
CA LEU A 77 12.64 9.03 -11.18
C LEU A 77 13.43 10.32 -11.41
N HIS A 78 14.77 10.24 -11.46
CA HIS A 78 15.61 11.40 -11.78
C HIS A 78 15.39 11.93 -13.20
N LEU A 79 14.99 11.06 -14.12
CA LEU A 79 14.61 11.43 -15.50
C LEU A 79 13.17 11.95 -15.63
N GLY A 80 12.43 12.07 -14.52
CA GLY A 80 11.06 12.59 -14.49
C GLY A 80 9.99 11.54 -14.76
N ALA A 81 10.25 10.26 -14.52
CA ALA A 81 9.22 9.23 -14.54
C ALA A 81 8.12 9.58 -13.53
N ASN A 82 6.86 9.52 -13.96
CA ASN A 82 5.74 9.78 -13.06
C ASN A 82 5.60 8.62 -12.08
N VAL A 83 5.80 8.91 -10.80
CA VAL A 83 5.82 7.94 -9.70
C VAL A 83 4.44 7.34 -9.39
N ASN A 84 3.37 7.99 -9.86
CA ASN A 84 1.97 7.61 -9.60
C ASN A 84 1.32 6.87 -10.79
N THR A 85 2.09 6.49 -11.81
CA THR A 85 1.56 5.81 -13.00
C THR A 85 1.09 4.40 -12.71
N SER A 86 -0.20 4.11 -12.93
CA SER A 86 -0.71 2.75 -12.84
C SER A 86 -0.26 1.91 -14.05
N CYS A 87 0.05 0.64 -13.85
CA CYS A 87 0.39 -0.23 -14.99
C CYS A 87 -0.87 -0.63 -15.78
N HIS A 88 -0.98 -0.18 -17.03
CA HIS A 88 -2.10 -0.50 -17.93
C HIS A 88 -1.92 -1.82 -18.72
N ARG A 89 -0.79 -2.53 -18.56
CA ARG A 89 -0.53 -3.76 -19.32
C ARG A 89 -1.39 -4.92 -18.83
N SER A 90 -2.23 -5.42 -19.74
CA SER A 90 -3.24 -6.47 -19.57
C SER A 90 -2.74 -7.89 -19.28
N SER A 91 -1.44 -8.09 -18.97
CA SER A 91 -0.85 -9.44 -18.78
C SER A 91 -0.37 -9.73 -17.35
N CYS A 92 -0.32 -8.74 -16.45
CA CYS A 92 -0.05 -8.99 -15.05
C CYS A 92 -1.37 -9.23 -14.31
N ARG A 93 -1.51 -10.26 -13.47
CA ARG A 93 -2.71 -10.43 -12.58
C ARG A 93 -2.89 -9.30 -11.55
N SER A 94 -2.07 -8.26 -11.64
CA SER A 94 -1.99 -7.06 -10.79
C SER A 94 -2.25 -5.79 -11.63
N GLN A 95 -3.12 -5.90 -12.65
CA GLN A 95 -3.40 -4.80 -13.57
C GLN A 95 -3.84 -3.59 -12.75
N LYS A 96 -3.17 -2.45 -12.95
CA LYS A 96 -3.40 -1.16 -12.29
C LYS A 96 -2.82 -0.92 -10.89
N ASP A 97 -1.84 -1.71 -10.46
CA ASP A 97 -1.05 -1.32 -9.29
C ASP A 97 -0.22 -0.06 -9.58
N THR A 98 -0.15 0.83 -8.58
CA THR A 98 0.83 1.92 -8.55
C THR A 98 2.24 1.37 -8.26
N PRO A 99 3.31 2.08 -8.64
CA PRO A 99 4.67 1.68 -8.29
C PRO A 99 4.85 1.52 -6.78
N LEU A 100 4.21 2.37 -5.98
CA LEU A 100 4.24 2.28 -4.52
C LEU A 100 3.62 0.96 -4.02
N LEU A 101 2.43 0.59 -4.50
CA LEU A 101 1.79 -0.68 -4.15
C LEU A 101 2.64 -1.89 -4.58
N GLY A 102 3.27 -1.83 -5.76
CA GLY A 102 4.20 -2.86 -6.21
C GLY A 102 5.39 -3.03 -5.26
N ALA A 103 5.97 -1.93 -4.77
CA ALA A 103 7.09 -1.95 -3.83
C ALA A 103 6.71 -2.54 -2.47
N ILE A 104 5.50 -2.22 -1.98
CA ILE A 104 4.95 -2.75 -0.75
C ILE A 104 4.73 -4.26 -0.87
N ARG A 105 4.06 -4.72 -1.93
CA ARG A 105 3.85 -6.16 -2.20
C ARG A 105 5.16 -6.91 -2.42
N ALA A 106 6.18 -6.24 -2.93
CA ALA A 106 7.54 -6.79 -3.04
C ALA A 106 8.30 -6.82 -1.70
N ARG A 107 7.75 -6.24 -0.61
CA ARG A 107 8.38 -6.12 0.71
C ARG A 107 9.75 -5.43 0.64
N SER A 108 9.87 -4.36 -0.15
CA SER A 108 11.11 -3.59 -0.28
C SER A 108 10.96 -2.22 0.36
N LEU A 109 11.43 -2.09 1.61
CA LEU A 109 11.39 -0.81 2.33
C LEU A 109 12.19 0.25 1.57
N ASP A 110 13.39 -0.06 1.08
CA ASP A 110 14.23 0.90 0.37
C ASP A 110 13.60 1.40 -0.94
N MET A 111 12.79 0.56 -1.61
CA MET A 111 12.04 0.98 -2.78
C MET A 111 10.85 1.85 -2.38
N VAL A 112 10.16 1.51 -1.28
CA VAL A 112 9.06 2.33 -0.74
C VAL A 112 9.57 3.71 -0.33
N THR A 113 10.69 3.79 0.38
CA THR A 113 11.28 5.08 0.81
C THR A 113 11.64 5.92 -0.40
N LEU A 114 12.33 5.35 -1.38
CA LEU A 114 12.72 6.01 -2.62
C LEU A 114 11.52 6.55 -3.42
N LEU A 115 10.43 5.77 -3.52
CA LEU A 115 9.23 6.21 -4.23
C LEU A 115 8.52 7.34 -3.48
N VAL A 116 8.36 7.23 -2.16
CA VAL A 116 7.72 8.28 -1.34
C VAL A 116 8.55 9.56 -1.33
N GLU A 117 9.87 9.48 -1.25
CA GLU A 117 10.77 10.64 -1.37
C GLU A 117 10.69 11.31 -2.75
N ALA A 118 10.36 10.54 -3.79
CA ALA A 118 10.12 11.06 -5.14
C ALA A 118 8.68 11.58 -5.36
N GLY A 119 7.87 11.70 -4.30
CA GLY A 119 6.52 12.25 -4.37
C GLY A 119 5.42 11.22 -4.69
N ALA A 120 5.65 9.93 -4.42
CA ALA A 120 4.58 8.94 -4.50
C ALA A 120 3.45 9.29 -3.54
N ASP A 121 2.22 9.28 -4.05
CA ASP A 121 1.04 9.52 -3.24
C ASP A 121 0.76 8.27 -2.38
N VAL A 122 0.88 8.44 -1.05
CA VAL A 122 0.67 7.40 -0.04
C VAL A 122 -0.80 7.04 0.17
N LEU A 123 -1.72 7.82 -0.38
CA LEU A 123 -3.17 7.58 -0.38
C LEU A 123 -3.68 7.00 -1.69
N LEU A 124 -2.88 7.07 -2.76
CA LEU A 124 -3.31 6.61 -4.08
C LEU A 124 -3.55 5.09 -4.09
N ASN A 125 -4.82 4.73 -4.26
CA ASN A 125 -5.26 3.35 -4.40
C ASN A 125 -5.11 2.85 -5.84
N ASN A 126 -5.09 1.53 -6.00
CA ASN A 126 -5.24 0.93 -7.32
C ASN A 126 -6.71 1.01 -7.79
N GLU A 127 -6.91 1.17 -9.09
CA GLU A 127 -8.27 1.22 -9.68
C GLU A 127 -8.92 -0.18 -9.82
N PHE A 128 -8.39 -1.21 -9.17
CA PHE A 128 -8.85 -2.60 -9.33
C PHE A 128 -9.50 -3.13 -8.05
N GLY A 129 -10.80 -3.50 -8.14
CA GLY A 129 -11.54 -4.12 -7.04
C GLY A 129 -11.65 -3.19 -5.82
N PHE A 130 -11.33 -3.73 -4.63
CA PHE A 130 -11.43 -3.06 -3.31
C PHE A 130 -10.50 -1.84 -3.10
N ARG A 131 -10.02 -1.18 -4.17
CA ARG A 131 -9.25 0.07 -4.11
C ARG A 131 -8.21 0.08 -2.99
N CYS A 132 -7.29 -0.88 -3.06
CA CYS A 132 -6.36 -1.16 -1.96
C CYS A 132 -5.37 -0.01 -1.79
N THR A 133 -5.39 0.65 -0.63
CA THR A 133 -4.41 1.68 -0.29
C THR A 133 -3.08 1.10 0.20
N PRO A 134 -1.98 1.87 0.10
CA PRO A 134 -0.65 1.47 0.56
C PRO A 134 -0.62 0.88 1.98
N ILE A 135 -1.35 1.48 2.93
CA ILE A 135 -1.44 0.97 4.31
C ILE A 135 -2.14 -0.40 4.34
N CYS A 136 -3.24 -0.57 3.62
CA CYS A 136 -3.95 -1.85 3.55
C CYS A 136 -3.05 -2.96 2.96
N ALA A 137 -2.28 -2.64 1.92
CA ALA A 137 -1.31 -3.57 1.35
C ALA A 137 -0.22 -3.96 2.37
N ALA A 138 0.28 -3.01 3.17
CA ALA A 138 1.24 -3.29 4.23
C ALA A 138 0.66 -4.15 5.36
N ILE A 139 -0.61 -3.94 5.71
CA ILE A 139 -1.34 -4.74 6.72
C ILE A 139 -1.54 -6.17 6.26
N ASN A 140 -2.05 -6.37 5.03
CA ASN A 140 -2.31 -7.69 4.46
C ASN A 140 -1.00 -8.50 4.30
N GLY A 141 0.11 -7.84 3.97
CA GLY A 141 1.44 -8.45 3.90
C GLY A 141 2.17 -8.60 5.24
N GLU A 142 1.60 -8.11 6.36
CA GLU A 142 2.26 -8.03 7.68
C GLU A 142 3.62 -7.30 7.66
N HIS A 143 3.76 -6.32 6.79
CA HIS A 143 5.00 -5.57 6.61
C HIS A 143 5.11 -4.42 7.62
N ARG A 144 5.32 -4.77 8.89
CA ARG A 144 5.32 -3.81 10.01
C ARG A 144 6.24 -2.59 9.80
N GLN A 145 7.45 -2.77 9.29
CA GLN A 145 8.37 -1.65 9.06
C GLN A 145 7.86 -0.69 7.99
N ILE A 146 7.27 -1.23 6.92
CA ILE A 146 6.65 -0.45 5.86
C ILE A 146 5.41 0.28 6.39
N LEU A 147 4.59 -0.40 7.20
CA LEU A 147 3.43 0.21 7.85
C LEU A 147 3.85 1.42 8.71
N LEU A 148 4.84 1.25 9.60
CA LEU A 148 5.32 2.35 10.45
C LEU A 148 5.87 3.53 9.63
N TYR A 149 6.58 3.26 8.53
CA TYR A 149 7.06 4.29 7.63
C TYR A 149 5.91 5.03 6.92
N LEU A 150 4.89 4.33 6.45
CA LEU A 150 3.73 4.96 5.82
C LEU A 150 2.93 5.80 6.81
N MET A 151 2.80 5.33 8.05
CA MET A 151 2.08 6.05 9.11
C MET A 151 2.78 7.37 9.47
N SER A 152 4.11 7.37 9.63
CA SER A 152 4.84 8.62 9.90
C SER A 152 4.72 9.63 8.76
N ARG A 153 4.55 9.16 7.52
CA ARG A 153 4.30 10.02 6.36
C ARG A 153 2.87 10.57 6.34
N LEU A 154 1.88 9.80 6.75
CA LEU A 154 0.51 10.29 6.87
C LEU A 154 0.35 11.32 7.99
N GLU A 155 1.01 11.10 9.12
CA GLU A 155 1.08 12.09 10.22
C GLU A 155 1.66 13.42 9.71
N SER A 156 2.69 13.38 8.86
CA SER A 156 3.25 14.61 8.25
C SER A 156 2.33 15.30 7.23
N LEU A 157 1.33 14.59 6.71
CA LEU A 157 0.35 15.10 5.76
C LEU A 157 -0.99 15.51 6.43
N ASP A 158 -1.06 15.42 7.77
CA ASP A 158 -2.31 15.58 8.54
C ASP A 158 -3.46 14.65 8.08
N ALA A 159 -3.08 13.52 7.48
CA ALA A 159 -4.03 12.54 6.96
C ALA A 159 -4.45 11.57 8.06
N HIS A 160 -5.76 11.42 8.27
CA HIS A 160 -6.30 10.56 9.33
C HIS A 160 -6.33 9.08 8.90
N LEU A 161 -5.93 8.18 9.80
CA LEU A 161 -5.86 6.71 9.57
C LEU A 161 -7.23 6.04 9.35
N ASP A 162 -8.29 6.77 9.65
CA ASP A 162 -9.64 6.27 9.83
C ASP A 162 -10.43 6.14 8.51
N HIS A 163 -10.02 6.83 7.44
CA HIS A 163 -10.73 6.83 6.15
C HIS A 163 -9.83 6.48 4.97
N LEU A 164 -8.86 5.61 5.21
CA LEU A 164 -7.87 5.20 4.21
C LEU A 164 -8.40 4.17 3.20
N ASP A 165 -9.61 3.66 3.34
CA ASP A 165 -10.25 2.79 2.36
C ASP A 165 -11.75 3.11 2.34
N HIS A 166 -12.41 2.92 1.20
CA HIS A 166 -13.79 3.37 0.97
C HIS A 166 -14.81 2.69 1.88
N GLU A 167 -14.50 1.49 2.38
CA GLU A 167 -15.43 0.67 3.16
C GLU A 167 -14.92 0.31 4.55
N ASN A 168 -13.60 0.23 4.76
CA ASN A 168 -13.02 -0.25 6.01
C ASN A 168 -11.97 0.72 6.56
N THR A 169 -11.83 0.76 7.88
CA THR A 169 -10.69 1.44 8.52
C THR A 169 -9.46 0.53 8.51
N ALA A 170 -8.25 1.11 8.50
CA ALA A 170 -7.01 0.34 8.58
C ALA A 170 -6.99 -0.59 9.80
N LEU A 171 -7.53 -0.10 10.93
CA LEU A 171 -7.69 -0.89 12.14
C LEU A 171 -8.68 -2.05 11.94
N SER A 172 -9.85 -1.82 11.33
CA SER A 172 -10.83 -2.88 11.03
C SER A 172 -10.24 -4.00 10.16
N ILE A 173 -9.41 -3.66 9.17
CA ILE A 173 -8.71 -4.64 8.32
C ILE A 173 -7.71 -5.46 9.14
N ALA A 174 -6.85 -4.81 9.93
CA ALA A 174 -5.89 -5.52 10.77
C ALA A 174 -6.56 -6.45 11.79
N VAL A 175 -7.75 -6.10 12.26
CA VAL A 175 -8.57 -6.89 13.19
C VAL A 175 -9.25 -8.07 12.50
N ARG A 176 -9.82 -7.87 11.32
CA ARG A 176 -10.40 -8.93 10.49
C ARG A 176 -9.36 -10.01 10.20
N GLU A 177 -8.17 -9.58 9.76
CA GLU A 177 -7.01 -10.44 9.48
C GLU A 177 -6.30 -10.97 10.76
N ARG A 178 -6.79 -10.64 11.96
CA ARG A 178 -6.24 -11.06 13.27
C ARG A 178 -4.75 -10.74 13.47
N ARG A 179 -4.24 -9.71 12.81
CA ARG A 179 -2.81 -9.32 12.86
C ARG A 179 -2.50 -8.52 14.12
N VAL A 180 -2.34 -9.18 15.27
CA VAL A 180 -2.10 -8.56 16.59
C VAL A 180 -0.95 -7.54 16.57
N GLY A 181 0.14 -7.84 15.85
CA GLY A 181 1.28 -6.93 15.72
C GLY A 181 0.95 -5.63 14.98
N MET A 182 0.08 -5.70 13.98
CA MET A 182 -0.36 -4.53 13.19
C MET A 182 -1.39 -3.72 13.97
N VAL A 183 -2.34 -4.38 14.64
CA VAL A 183 -3.31 -3.71 15.54
C VAL A 183 -2.60 -2.92 16.63
N LYS A 184 -1.57 -3.51 17.26
CA LYS A 184 -0.71 -2.83 18.24
C LYS A 184 -0.04 -1.58 17.68
N ALA A 185 0.45 -1.64 16.44
CA ALA A 185 1.12 -0.52 15.80
C ALA A 185 0.13 0.60 15.48
N LEU A 186 -1.02 0.27 14.90
CA LEU A 186 -2.07 1.22 14.54
C LEU A 186 -2.61 1.98 15.77
N LEU A 187 -2.95 1.26 16.84
CA LEU A 187 -3.47 1.89 18.06
C LEU A 187 -2.42 2.76 18.78
N LYS A 188 -1.13 2.39 18.71
CA LYS A 188 -0.04 3.21 19.26
C LYS A 188 0.16 4.52 18.52
N ALA A 189 -0.17 4.57 17.23
CA ALA A 189 -0.10 5.77 16.43
C ALA A 189 -1.43 6.57 16.42
N GLY A 190 -2.34 6.28 17.35
CA GLY A 190 -3.56 7.06 17.51
C GLY A 190 -4.71 6.68 16.57
N ALA A 191 -4.68 5.52 15.90
CA ALA A 191 -5.86 5.03 15.18
C ALA A 191 -7.06 4.93 16.13
N ASN A 192 -8.21 5.48 15.74
CA ASN A 192 -9.37 5.53 16.60
C ASN A 192 -10.01 4.13 16.74
N PRO A 193 -10.04 3.53 17.95
CA PRO A 193 -10.63 2.21 18.15
C PRO A 193 -12.14 2.15 17.92
N ASN A 194 -12.80 3.32 17.88
CA ASN A 194 -14.24 3.47 17.68
C ASN A 194 -14.61 3.89 16.26
N CYS A 195 -13.64 4.15 15.38
CA CYS A 195 -13.94 4.49 14.01
C CYS A 195 -14.44 3.26 13.26
N GLY A 196 -15.74 3.27 12.96
CA GLY A 196 -16.43 2.20 12.26
C GLY A 196 -16.15 2.19 10.76
N THR A 197 -16.49 1.05 10.14
CA THR A 197 -16.58 0.94 8.69
C THR A 197 -17.65 1.88 8.14
N ARG A 198 -17.78 1.99 6.81
CA ARG A 198 -18.86 2.76 6.19
C ARG A 198 -20.27 2.33 6.65
N GLU A 199 -20.42 1.05 7.00
CA GLU A 199 -21.66 0.49 7.54
C GLU A 199 -21.89 0.88 9.01
N GLY A 200 -20.87 1.36 9.72
CA GLY A 200 -20.91 1.65 11.16
C GLY A 200 -20.40 0.51 12.05
N VAL A 201 -19.81 -0.54 11.47
CA VAL A 201 -19.25 -1.66 12.25
C VAL A 201 -17.93 -1.23 12.88
N THR A 202 -17.87 -1.15 14.21
CA THR A 202 -16.63 -0.83 14.93
C THR A 202 -15.61 -1.96 14.83
N PRO A 203 -14.29 -1.67 14.93
CA PRO A 203 -13.25 -2.70 14.96
C PRO A 203 -13.47 -3.75 16.05
N LEU A 204 -13.94 -3.32 17.23
CA LEU A 204 -14.27 -4.22 18.33
C LEU A 204 -15.44 -5.14 18.00
N LEU A 205 -16.47 -4.64 17.30
CA LEU A 205 -17.57 -5.47 16.82
C LEU A 205 -17.07 -6.46 15.73
N ARG A 206 -16.32 -5.98 14.74
CA ARG A 206 -15.72 -6.78 13.66
C ARG A 206 -14.87 -7.95 14.17
N LEU A 207 -14.25 -7.81 15.34
CA LEU A 207 -13.49 -8.89 16.00
C LEU A 207 -14.36 -10.12 16.34
N LEU A 208 -15.64 -9.89 16.67
CA LEU A 208 -16.58 -10.90 17.11
C LEU A 208 -17.38 -11.54 15.96
N TYR A 209 -17.35 -10.92 14.78
CA TYR A 209 -17.88 -11.49 13.54
C TYR A 209 -16.84 -12.35 12.81
N ASN A 210 -17.32 -13.28 11.99
CA ASN A 210 -16.49 -14.05 11.06
C ASN A 210 -16.35 -13.34 9.71
N ASP A 211 -15.50 -13.86 8.83
CA ASP A 211 -15.28 -13.30 7.49
C ASP A 211 -16.54 -13.31 6.61
N SER A 212 -17.55 -14.11 6.96
CA SER A 212 -18.84 -14.18 6.27
C SER A 212 -19.88 -13.20 6.81
N GLY A 213 -19.52 -12.32 7.76
CA GLY A 213 -20.46 -11.36 8.35
C GLY A 213 -21.45 -11.96 9.36
N ASN A 214 -21.26 -13.24 9.75
CA ASN A 214 -22.04 -13.90 10.79
C ASN A 214 -21.34 -13.82 12.14
N LEU A 215 -22.13 -13.84 13.22
CA LEU A 215 -21.59 -13.98 14.57
C LEU A 215 -20.74 -15.25 14.65
N ARG A 216 -19.64 -15.22 15.40
CA ARG A 216 -18.78 -16.41 15.61
C ARG A 216 -19.43 -17.51 16.46
N GLN A 217 -20.75 -17.45 16.65
CA GLN A 217 -21.55 -18.49 17.26
C GLN A 217 -21.27 -19.83 16.55
N GLY A 218 -20.89 -20.84 17.32
CA GLY A 218 -20.59 -22.18 16.79
C GLY A 218 -19.11 -22.45 16.47
N LEU A 219 -18.29 -21.44 16.16
CA LEU A 219 -16.88 -21.63 15.79
C LEU A 219 -15.98 -21.89 17.01
N LYS A 220 -14.83 -22.57 16.81
CA LYS A 220 -13.84 -22.73 17.89
C LYS A 220 -13.32 -21.35 18.34
N PRO A 221 -13.13 -21.12 19.65
CA PRO A 221 -12.56 -19.86 20.14
C PRO A 221 -11.16 -19.68 19.57
N LEU A 222 -10.91 -18.50 18.99
CA LEU A 222 -9.57 -18.16 18.48
C LEU A 222 -8.79 -17.46 19.60
N PRO A 223 -7.57 -17.90 19.93
CA PRO A 223 -6.74 -17.32 21.00
C PRO A 223 -6.54 -15.80 20.87
N GLU A 224 -6.45 -15.31 19.63
CA GLU A 224 -6.21 -13.91 19.30
C GLU A 224 -7.39 -13.01 19.69
N THR A 225 -8.60 -13.56 19.78
CA THR A 225 -9.84 -12.82 20.08
C THR A 225 -9.74 -12.12 21.44
N TYR A 226 -9.34 -12.87 22.47
CA TYR A 226 -9.14 -12.33 23.81
C TYR A 226 -8.06 -11.24 23.83
N VAL A 227 -6.92 -11.50 23.17
CA VAL A 227 -5.78 -10.58 23.15
C VAL A 227 -6.16 -9.26 22.46
N LEU A 228 -6.83 -9.34 21.31
CA LEU A 228 -7.27 -8.18 20.54
C LEU A 228 -8.36 -7.39 21.25
N ALA A 229 -9.36 -8.07 21.83
CA ALA A 229 -10.45 -7.43 22.57
C ALA A 229 -9.91 -6.67 23.79
N ARG A 230 -9.04 -7.31 24.58
CA ARG A 230 -8.41 -6.69 25.75
C ARG A 230 -7.61 -5.46 25.37
N LEU A 231 -6.91 -5.53 24.23
CA LEU A 231 -6.08 -4.46 23.75
C LEU A 231 -6.91 -3.25 23.30
N MET A 232 -7.96 -3.48 22.51
CA MET A 232 -8.87 -2.43 22.05
C MET A 232 -9.61 -1.76 23.22
N LEU A 233 -10.16 -2.54 24.15
CA LEU A 233 -10.83 -2.01 25.34
C LEU A 233 -9.88 -1.14 26.17
N LYS A 234 -8.62 -1.56 26.35
CA LYS A 234 -7.60 -0.75 27.03
C LYS A 234 -7.30 0.56 26.30
N CYS A 235 -7.45 0.59 24.99
CA CYS A 235 -7.27 1.78 24.15
C CYS A 235 -8.54 2.65 24.05
N GLY A 236 -9.62 2.34 24.79
CA GLY A 236 -10.85 3.14 24.79
C GLY A 236 -11.88 2.73 23.74
N ALA A 237 -11.83 1.49 23.26
CA ALA A 237 -12.91 0.95 22.43
C ALA A 237 -14.22 0.86 23.23
N ASP A 238 -15.31 1.35 22.65
CA ASP A 238 -16.63 1.38 23.24
C ASP A 238 -17.29 -0.01 23.12
N PRO A 239 -17.47 -0.74 24.24
CA PRO A 239 -18.15 -2.03 24.22
C PRO A 239 -19.66 -1.89 23.98
N ASP A 240 -20.24 -0.70 24.17
CA ASP A 240 -21.68 -0.44 24.07
C ASP A 240 -22.10 0.23 22.78
N HIS A 241 -21.16 0.44 21.85
CA HIS A 241 -21.46 1.01 20.55
C HIS A 241 -22.58 0.22 19.87
N ARG A 242 -23.70 0.88 19.57
CA ARG A 242 -24.87 0.25 18.97
C ARG A 242 -24.70 0.16 17.46
N TYR A 243 -24.76 -1.06 16.94
CA TYR A 243 -24.84 -1.38 15.53
C TYR A 243 -26.15 -2.13 15.30
N PHE A 244 -27.17 -1.43 14.78
CA PHE A 244 -28.57 -1.88 14.79
C PHE A 244 -28.97 -2.33 16.21
N ASP A 245 -29.46 -3.56 16.36
CA ASP A 245 -29.89 -4.15 17.64
C ASP A 245 -28.76 -4.85 18.42
N THR A 246 -27.52 -4.74 17.95
CA THR A 246 -26.36 -5.43 18.54
C THR A 246 -25.32 -4.45 19.08
N SER A 247 -24.53 -4.91 20.06
CA SER A 247 -23.36 -4.21 20.55
C SER A 247 -22.20 -5.19 20.77
N PRO A 248 -20.94 -4.72 20.76
CA PRO A 248 -19.80 -5.58 21.07
C PRO A 248 -19.95 -6.32 22.41
N ARG A 249 -20.50 -5.65 23.44
CA ARG A 249 -20.78 -6.27 24.74
C ARG A 249 -21.83 -7.38 24.63
N ALA A 250 -22.94 -7.13 23.95
CA ALA A 250 -24.00 -8.13 23.80
C ALA A 250 -23.49 -9.40 23.10
N VAL A 251 -22.68 -9.24 22.06
CA VAL A 251 -22.05 -10.37 21.34
C VAL A 251 -20.94 -11.02 22.17
N GLY A 252 -20.12 -10.24 22.88
CA GLY A 252 -19.01 -10.74 23.69
C GLY A 252 -19.46 -11.58 24.88
N LEU A 253 -20.62 -11.27 25.47
CA LEU A 253 -21.20 -12.02 26.59
C LEU A 253 -21.69 -13.43 26.20
N ILE A 254 -22.01 -13.64 24.93
CA ILE A 254 -22.43 -14.94 24.39
C ILE A 254 -21.29 -15.69 23.67
N ASP A 255 -20.05 -15.18 23.75
CA ASP A 255 -18.87 -15.81 23.15
C ASP A 255 -18.52 -17.15 23.84
N LYS A 256 -17.94 -18.09 23.08
CA LYS A 256 -17.54 -19.39 23.64
C LYS A 256 -16.31 -19.32 24.54
N ASP A 257 -15.40 -18.36 24.33
CA ASP A 257 -14.23 -18.20 25.19
C ASP A 257 -14.68 -17.55 26.53
N PRO A 258 -14.56 -18.26 27.68
CA PRO A 258 -14.93 -17.70 28.97
C PRO A 258 -14.17 -16.42 29.30
N ARG A 259 -12.91 -16.29 28.83
CA ARG A 259 -12.08 -15.10 29.07
C ARG A 259 -12.61 -13.89 28.31
N VAL A 260 -13.21 -14.10 27.14
CA VAL A 260 -13.85 -13.03 26.36
C VAL A 260 -15.12 -12.59 27.06
N ARG A 261 -15.96 -13.53 27.51
CA ARG A 261 -17.18 -13.22 28.28
C ARG A 261 -16.89 -12.41 29.54
N GLU A 262 -15.94 -12.86 30.34
CA GLU A 262 -15.51 -12.17 31.56
C GLU A 262 -14.95 -10.76 31.25
N LEU A 263 -14.17 -10.62 30.18
CA LEU A 263 -13.63 -9.35 29.76
C LEU A 263 -14.73 -8.34 29.40
N PHE A 264 -15.75 -8.75 28.63
CA PHE A 264 -16.86 -7.87 28.24
C PHE A 264 -17.84 -7.59 29.39
N ALA A 265 -18.01 -8.54 30.31
CA ALA A 265 -18.80 -8.33 31.53
C ALA A 265 -18.17 -7.27 32.46
N ASN A 266 -16.84 -7.27 32.54
CA ASN A 266 -16.08 -6.33 33.39
C ASN A 266 -15.64 -5.06 32.67
N ALA A 267 -15.88 -4.93 31.36
CA ALA A 267 -15.50 -3.76 30.59
C ALA A 267 -16.31 -2.54 31.06
N PRO A 268 -15.67 -1.41 31.44
CA PRO A 268 -16.40 -0.22 31.86
C PRO A 268 -17.25 0.31 30.71
N ALA A 269 -18.48 0.75 31.02
CA ALA A 269 -19.26 1.53 30.07
C ALA A 269 -18.55 2.87 29.84
N ILE A 270 -18.29 3.21 28.57
CA ILE A 270 -17.77 4.54 28.25
C ILE A 270 -18.98 5.46 28.31
N THR A 271 -19.20 6.10 29.46
CA THR A 271 -20.20 7.16 29.57
C THR A 271 -19.83 8.22 28.55
N ARG A 272 -20.71 8.48 27.57
CA ARG A 272 -20.59 9.63 26.68
C ARG A 272 -20.58 10.88 27.56
N GLY A 273 -19.38 11.37 27.87
CA GLY A 273 -19.22 12.64 28.58
C GLY A 273 -19.85 13.72 27.72
N GLY A 274 -20.89 14.34 28.25
CA GLY A 274 -21.45 15.61 27.79
C GLY A 274 -21.80 15.68 26.30
N SER A 275 -23.08 15.50 25.99
CA SER A 275 -23.72 16.49 25.14
C SER A 275 -23.39 17.87 25.72
N GLY A 276 -22.44 18.59 25.12
CA GLY A 276 -22.31 20.02 25.36
C GLY A 276 -23.69 20.65 25.13
N PRO A 277 -24.21 21.47 26.06
CA PRO A 277 -25.37 22.27 25.78
C PRO A 277 -24.97 23.42 24.84
N SER A 278 -25.97 24.16 24.35
CA SER A 278 -25.93 25.36 23.52
C SER A 278 -25.74 25.13 22.02
N GLY A 279 -26.52 25.75 21.15
CA GLY A 279 -27.40 26.90 21.31
C GLY A 279 -27.33 27.71 20.03
#